data_AF-R9WH68-F1
#
_entry.id   AF-R9WH68-F1
#
_cell.length_a   1.000
_cell.length_b   1.000
_cell.length_c   1.000
_cell.angle_alpha   90.00
_cell.angle_beta   90.00
_cell.angle_gamma   90.00
#
_symmetry.space_group_name_H-M   'P 1'
#
loop_
_entity.id
_entity.type
_entity.pdbx_description
1 polymer ?
#
loop_
_entity_poly.entity_id
_entity_poly.type
_entity_poly.pdbx_seq_one_letter_code
_entity_poly.pdbx_strand_id
1 'polypeptide(L)' 'MGRRSKFSLQQKLIIINEAKTTSTRKVAKKFSVDAHTIRRWQRIFQY' A
#
# COMPACT_ATOMS: atom_id res chain seq x y z
N MET A 1 23.92 -3.88 -3.65
CA MET A 1 22.76 -4.75 -3.96
C MET A 1 21.48 -4.07 -3.49
N GLY A 2 20.94 -3.13 -4.26
CA GLY A 2 19.72 -2.40 -3.88
C GLY A 2 18.55 -3.37 -3.80
N ARG A 3 17.96 -3.56 -2.61
CA ARG A 3 16.70 -4.28 -2.47
C ARG A 3 15.67 -3.53 -3.31
N ARG A 4 15.40 -4.00 -4.53
CA ARG A 4 14.27 -3.53 -5.34
C ARG A 4 13.02 -3.74 -4.49
N SER A 5 12.45 -2.65 -4.00
CA SER A 5 11.20 -2.70 -3.26
C SER A 5 10.19 -3.40 -4.18
N LYS A 6 9.52 -4.44 -3.67
CA LYS A 6 8.54 -5.26 -4.43
C LYS A 6 7.44 -4.40 -5.07
N PHE A 7 7.24 -3.18 -4.56
CA PHE A 7 6.30 -2.19 -5.06
C PHE A 7 7.02 -0.88 -5.38
N SER A 8 6.79 -0.36 -6.58
CA SER A 8 7.20 0.98 -6.98
C SER A 8 6.43 2.04 -6.19
N LEU A 9 6.92 3.28 -6.20
CA LEU A 9 6.27 4.38 -5.47
C LEU A 9 4.86 4.67 -6.02
N GLN A 10 4.68 4.60 -7.34
CA GLN A 10 3.36 4.70 -7.99
C GLN A 10 2.42 3.58 -7.54
N GLN A 11 2.89 2.33 -7.49
CA GLN A 11 2.06 1.22 -7.01
C GLN A 11 1.62 1.41 -5.56
N LYS A 12 2.50 1.92 -4.69
CA LYS A 12 2.16 2.23 -3.29
C LYS A 12 1.04 3.27 -3.21
N LEU A 13 1.10 4.33 -4.01
CA LEU A 13 0.08 5.37 -4.05
C LEU A 13 -1.27 4.84 -4.54
N ILE A 14 -1.28 4.01 -5.59
CA ILE A 14 -2.50 3.37 -6.09
C ILE A 14 -3.13 2.51 -4.98
N ILE A 15 -2.33 1.69 -4.30
CA ILE A 15 -2.79 0.83 -3.21
C ILE A 15 -3.37 1.66 -2.05
N ILE A 16 -2.73 2.77 -1.67
CA ILE A 16 -3.22 3.66 -0.61
C ILE A 16 -4.55 4.30 -1.01
N ASN A 17 -4.66 4.79 -2.25
CA ASN A 17 -5.87 5.45 -2.73
C ASN A 17 -7.05 4.48 -2.80
N GLU A 18 -6.84 3.26 -3.31
CA GLU A 18 -7.86 2.21 -3.35
C GLU A 18 -8.22 1.72 -1.94
N ALA A 19 -7.26 1.71 -1.02
CA ALA A 19 -7.50 1.37 0.37
C ALA A 19 -8.32 2.43 1.12
N LYS A 20 -8.25 3.71 0.72
CA LYS A 20 -9.11 4.79 1.23
C LYS A 20 -10.56 4.65 0.77
N THR A 21 -10.78 4.30 -0.49
CA THR A 21 -12.13 4.23 -1.06
C THR A 21 -12.87 2.94 -0.72
N THR A 22 -12.16 1.81 -0.62
CA THR A 22 -12.78 0.50 -0.40
C THR A 22 -12.62 0.02 1.04
N SER A 23 -11.45 -0.52 1.37
CA SER A 23 -11.08 -1.04 2.70
C SER A 23 -9.68 -1.61 2.62
N THR A 24 -8.85 -1.30 3.62
CA THR A 24 -7.47 -1.79 3.72
C THR A 24 -7.37 -3.32 3.66
N ARG A 25 -8.32 -4.06 4.25
CA ARG A 25 -8.31 -5.54 4.25
C ARG A 25 -8.57 -6.14 2.86
N LYS A 26 -9.49 -5.55 2.09
CA LYS A 26 -9.80 -6.04 0.73
C LYS A 26 -8.63 -5.78 -0.21
N VAL A 27 -8.06 -4.58 -0.14
CA VAL A 27 -6.90 -4.18 -0.94
C VAL A 27 -5.65 -4.97 -0.56
N ALA A 28 -5.44 -5.23 0.74
CA ALA A 28 -4.37 -6.10 1.24
C ALA A 28 -4.42 -7.50 0.59
N LYS A 29 -5.59 -8.14 0.54
CA LYS A 29 -5.77 -9.42 -0.15
C LYS A 29 -5.53 -9.30 -1.66
N LYS A 30 -6.08 -8.27 -2.30
CA LYS A 30 -5.98 -8.06 -3.76
C LYS A 30 -4.52 -7.90 -4.22
N PHE A 31 -3.73 -7.12 -3.50
CA PHE A 31 -2.34 -6.83 -3.86
C PHE A 31 -1.33 -7.76 -3.16
N SER A 32 -1.79 -8.72 -2.35
CA SER A 32 -0.95 -9.55 -1.48
C SER A 32 0.02 -8.71 -0.65
N VAL A 33 -0.50 -7.62 -0.07
CA VAL A 33 0.23 -6.70 0.81
C VAL A 33 -0.38 -6.79 2.19
N ASP A 34 0.46 -6.75 3.21
CA ASP A 34 -0.04 -6.74 4.58
C ASP A 34 -0.80 -5.44 4.91
N ALA A 35 -1.93 -5.54 5.60
CA ALA A 35 -2.73 -4.38 5.97
C ALA A 35 -1.94 -3.38 6.85
N HIS A 36 -1.03 -3.85 7.71
CA HIS A 36 -0.12 -2.99 8.47
C HIS A 36 0.84 -2.22 7.57
N THR A 37 1.25 -2.81 6.45
CA THR A 37 2.12 -2.15 5.46
C THR A 37 1.38 -1.00 4.77
N ILE A 38 0.12 -1.21 4.38
CA ILE A 38 -0.71 -0.16 3.78
C ILE A 38 -0.95 0.99 4.77
N ARG A 39 -1.26 0.67 6.04
CA ARG A 39 -1.41 1.67 7.11
C ARG A 39 -0.12 2.46 7.35
N ARG A 40 1.03 1.79 7.29
CA ARG A 40 2.33 2.46 7.40
C ARG A 40 2.54 3.43 6.24
N TRP A 41 2.19 3.02 5.01
CA TRP A 41 2.28 3.92 3.86
C TRP A 41 1.32 5.12 3.99
N GLN A 42 0.08 4.92 4.42
CA GLN A 42 -0.86 6.01 4.72
C GLN A 42 -0.25 7.07 5.65
N ARG A 43 0.38 6.64 6.75
CA ARG A 43 1.07 7.54 7.70
C ARG A 43 2.27 8.26 7.08
N ILE A 44 3.08 7.55 6.30
CA ILE A 44 4.29 8.13 5.67
C ILE A 44 3.91 9.17 4.62
N PHE A 45 2.90 8.87 3.81
CA PHE A 45 2.46 9.75 2.73
C PHE A 45 1.45 10.83 3.20
N GLN A 46 1.14 10.89 4.49
CA GLN A 46 0.11 11.78 5.07
C GLN A 46 -1.24 11.71 4.32
N TYR A 47 -1.61 10.51 3.88
CA TYR A 47 -2.91 10.21 3.28
C TYR A 47 -3.83 9.65 4.36
#